data_AF-A0A8T5KTW5-F1
#
_entry.id   AF-A0A8T5KTW5-F1
#
_cell.length_a   1.000
_cell.length_b   1.000
_cell.length_c   1.000
_cell.angle_alpha   90.00
_cell.angle_beta   90.00
_cell.angle_gamma   90.00
#
_symmetry.space_group_name_H-M   'P 1'
#
loop_
_entity.id
_entity.type
_entity.pdbx_description
1 polymer ?
#
loop_
_entity_poly.entity_id
_entity_poly.type
_entity_poly.pdbx_seq_one_letter_code
_entity_poly.pdbx_strand_id
1 'polypeptide(L)'
;MSKKFIMGVVIILIVIGFLIWNPVFEKPEIKCGDNICSLMEDCNTCIEDCGCSPDEFCNTVGVCKKTEVCGDEVCSEQERINEDCCEDCGCFGERICNKITQKCQEKIIMGDDEINNIVQNYLSQNSLTGTIIEISDSYYKQQAVKIISIDCRTQELEYPCEVVLFINEEGNIIDEMKSA
;
A
#
# COMPACT_ATOMS: atom_id res chain seq x y z
N MET A 1 -10.59 -74.09 27.55
CA MET A 1 -10.21 -72.68 27.80
C MET A 1 -10.48 -72.35 29.26
N SER A 2 -9.47 -71.94 30.02
CA SER A 2 -9.61 -71.70 31.47
C SER A 2 -10.52 -70.50 31.74
N LYS A 3 -11.41 -70.59 32.75
CA LYS A 3 -12.29 -69.48 33.17
C LYS A 3 -11.50 -68.18 33.43
N LYS A 4 -10.24 -68.30 33.85
CA LYS A 4 -9.33 -67.16 34.06
C LYS A 4 -8.91 -66.46 32.76
N PHE A 5 -8.81 -67.19 31.65
CA PHE A 5 -8.46 -66.63 30.34
C PHE A 5 -9.62 -65.86 29.72
N ILE A 6 -10.84 -66.40 29.84
CA ILE A 6 -12.07 -65.74 29.37
C ILE A 6 -12.29 -64.42 30.13
N MET A 7 -12.08 -64.42 31.44
CA MET A 7 -12.20 -63.21 32.27
C MET A 7 -11.19 -62.12 31.86
N GLY A 8 -9.95 -62.50 31.53
CA GLY A 8 -8.94 -61.56 31.06
C GLY A 8 -9.31 -60.88 29.74
N VAL A 9 -9.81 -61.65 28.77
CA VAL A 9 -10.22 -61.12 27.46
C VAL A 9 -11.41 -60.16 27.59
N VAL A 10 -12.40 -60.49 28.44
CA VAL A 10 -13.56 -59.63 28.66
C VAL A 10 -13.16 -58.30 29.28
N ILE A 11 -12.24 -58.29 30.25
CA ILE A 11 -11.75 -57.05 30.86
C ILE A 11 -11.01 -56.19 29.82
N ILE A 12 -10.17 -56.80 28.98
CA ILE A 12 -9.45 -56.08 27.92
C ILE A 12 -10.43 -55.46 26.92
N LEU A 13 -11.48 -56.17 26.51
CA LEU A 13 -12.48 -55.65 25.60
C LEU A 13 -13.31 -54.50 26.22
N ILE A 14 -13.59 -54.56 27.52
CA ILE A 14 -14.25 -53.45 28.25
C ILE A 14 -13.33 -52.23 28.30
N VAL A 15 -12.04 -52.41 28.57
CA VAL A 15 -11.06 -51.31 28.62
C VAL A 15 -10.87 -50.68 27.24
N ILE A 16 -10.73 -51.49 26.18
CA ILE A 16 -10.65 -50.99 24.80
C ILE A 16 -11.95 -50.28 24.42
N GLY A 17 -13.11 -50.86 24.76
CA GLY A 17 -14.40 -50.23 24.58
C GLY A 17 -14.47 -48.86 25.26
N PHE A 18 -14.00 -48.75 26.50
CA PHE A 18 -13.94 -47.47 27.24
C PHE A 18 -12.95 -46.46 26.64
N LEU A 19 -11.83 -46.92 26.08
CA LEU A 19 -10.81 -46.06 25.45
C LEU A 19 -11.24 -45.54 24.07
N ILE A 20 -12.04 -46.30 23.32
CA ILE A 20 -12.63 -45.86 22.04
C ILE A 20 -13.84 -44.95 22.30
N TRP A 21 -14.45 -45.04 23.48
CA TRP A 21 -15.71 -44.38 23.84
C TRP A 21 -15.50 -43.13 24.69
N ASN A 22 -14.56 -42.27 24.32
CA ASN A 22 -14.48 -40.91 24.83
C ASN A 22 -13.73 -39.97 23.87
N PRO A 23 -14.17 -38.72 23.74
CA PRO A 23 -15.53 -38.24 23.61
C PRO A 23 -15.76 -37.75 22.18
N VAL A 24 -17.02 -37.54 21.86
CA VAL A 24 -17.45 -36.66 20.77
C VAL A 24 -16.63 -35.38 20.90
N PHE A 25 -15.78 -35.09 19.91
CA PHE A 25 -15.33 -33.72 19.66
C PHE A 25 -16.60 -32.96 19.26
N GLU A 26 -17.34 -32.48 20.26
CA GLU A 26 -18.38 -31.50 20.04
C GLU A 26 -17.67 -30.34 19.36
N LYS A 27 -17.98 -30.13 18.08
CA LYS A 27 -17.55 -28.94 17.38
C LYS A 27 -18.02 -27.78 18.26
N PRO A 28 -17.11 -26.92 18.74
CA PRO A 28 -17.50 -25.83 19.61
C PRO A 28 -18.59 -25.03 18.87
N GLU A 29 -19.77 -24.95 19.47
CA GLU A 29 -20.82 -24.08 18.98
C GLU A 29 -20.33 -22.65 19.15
N ILE A 30 -20.22 -21.94 18.03
CA ILE A 30 -19.93 -20.51 18.03
C ILE A 30 -21.17 -19.83 18.61
N LYS A 31 -21.01 -19.15 19.75
CA LYS A 31 -22.08 -18.43 20.43
C LYS A 31 -21.86 -16.95 20.24
N CYS A 32 -22.76 -16.30 19.53
CA CYS A 32 -22.77 -14.84 19.43
C CYS A 32 -23.65 -14.22 20.54
N GLY A 33 -23.39 -12.96 20.88
CA GLY A 33 -24.22 -12.12 21.74
C GLY A 33 -23.69 -11.92 23.17
N ASP A 34 -22.41 -12.17 23.42
CA ASP A 34 -21.76 -11.88 24.72
C ASP A 34 -20.97 -10.55 24.73
N ASN A 35 -20.95 -9.84 23.60
CA ASN A 35 -20.22 -8.61 23.32
C ASN A 35 -18.68 -8.76 23.41
N ILE A 36 -18.15 -9.97 23.25
CA ILE A 36 -16.71 -10.23 23.27
C ILE A 36 -16.34 -11.02 22.01
N CYS A 37 -15.64 -10.39 21.06
CA CYS A 37 -15.12 -11.09 19.89
C CYS A 37 -14.05 -12.12 20.28
N SER A 38 -14.44 -13.38 20.42
CA SER A 38 -13.56 -14.46 20.87
C SER A 38 -12.70 -15.04 19.72
N LEU A 39 -11.67 -15.84 20.04
CA LEU A 39 -10.76 -16.42 19.01
C LEU A 39 -11.46 -17.36 18.00
N MET A 40 -12.70 -17.78 18.28
CA MET A 40 -13.50 -18.63 17.39
C MET A 40 -14.62 -17.88 16.69
N GLU A 41 -14.72 -16.57 16.92
CA GLU A 41 -15.67 -15.68 16.28
C GLU A 41 -14.94 -14.76 15.33
N ASP A 42 -15.64 -14.42 14.26
CA ASP A 42 -15.14 -13.49 13.27
C ASP A 42 -16.30 -12.65 12.72
N CYS A 43 -15.98 -11.61 11.96
CA CYS A 43 -17.02 -10.72 11.43
C CYS A 43 -17.95 -11.40 10.40
N ASN A 44 -17.62 -12.60 9.90
CA ASN A 44 -18.49 -13.38 9.01
C ASN A 44 -19.47 -14.28 9.78
N THR A 45 -19.12 -14.63 11.02
CA THR A 45 -19.85 -15.62 11.83
C THR A 45 -20.62 -14.98 12.99
N CYS A 46 -20.09 -13.93 13.62
CA CYS A 46 -20.72 -13.21 14.74
C CYS A 46 -20.63 -11.69 14.56
N ILE A 47 -21.52 -11.13 13.72
CA ILE A 47 -21.59 -9.68 13.46
C ILE A 47 -21.95 -8.88 14.72
N GLU A 48 -22.67 -9.45 15.67
CA GLU A 48 -23.06 -8.73 16.89
C GLU A 48 -21.86 -8.47 17.82
N ASP A 49 -20.91 -9.39 17.91
CA ASP A 49 -19.74 -9.28 18.80
C ASP A 49 -18.46 -8.84 18.07
N CYS A 50 -18.30 -9.30 16.83
CA CYS A 50 -17.14 -9.03 15.96
C CYS A 50 -17.49 -8.14 14.76
N GLY A 51 -18.64 -7.46 14.78
CA GLY A 51 -19.06 -6.57 13.70
C GLY A 51 -18.05 -5.47 13.43
N CYS A 52 -17.85 -5.16 12.15
CA CYS A 52 -16.91 -4.14 11.75
C CYS A 52 -17.46 -2.74 12.03
N SER A 53 -16.54 -1.79 12.27
CA SER A 53 -16.88 -0.37 12.42
C SER A 53 -17.50 0.18 11.12
N PRO A 54 -18.21 1.32 11.15
CA PRO A 54 -18.83 1.89 9.94
C PRO A 54 -17.87 2.20 8.79
N ASP A 55 -16.57 2.35 9.06
CA ASP A 55 -15.48 2.55 8.08
C ASP A 55 -14.79 1.24 7.65
N GLU A 56 -15.27 0.10 8.11
CA GLU A 56 -14.66 -1.20 7.89
C GLU A 56 -15.63 -2.19 7.21
N PHE A 57 -15.09 -3.08 6.41
CA PHE A 57 -15.79 -4.23 5.85
C PHE A 57 -15.19 -5.54 6.37
N CYS A 58 -16.03 -6.57 6.47
CA CYS A 58 -15.57 -7.90 6.80
C CYS A 58 -14.98 -8.57 5.54
N ASN A 59 -13.69 -8.89 5.57
CA ASN A 59 -13.07 -9.58 4.45
C ASN A 59 -13.41 -11.09 4.43
N THR A 60 -13.00 -11.79 3.37
CA THR A 60 -13.30 -13.23 3.18
C THR A 60 -12.69 -14.16 4.22
N VAL A 61 -11.71 -13.69 5.00
CA VAL A 61 -11.07 -14.45 6.08
C VAL A 61 -11.59 -14.07 7.48
N GLY A 62 -12.66 -13.27 7.56
CA GLY A 62 -13.30 -12.92 8.83
C GLY A 62 -12.63 -11.79 9.60
N VAL A 63 -11.81 -10.98 8.93
CA VAL A 63 -11.11 -9.85 9.55
C VAL A 63 -11.71 -8.54 9.06
N CYS A 64 -12.05 -7.65 9.99
CA CYS A 64 -12.44 -6.29 9.66
C CYS A 64 -11.26 -5.54 9.04
N LYS A 65 -11.48 -5.03 7.84
CA LYS A 65 -10.54 -4.22 7.09
C LYS A 65 -11.17 -2.87 6.88
N LYS A 66 -10.39 -1.82 7.05
CA LYS A 66 -10.82 -0.48 6.66
C LYS A 66 -11.12 -0.46 5.16
N THR A 67 -12.17 0.25 4.82
CA THR A 67 -12.68 0.35 3.44
C THR A 67 -11.77 1.22 2.56
N GLU A 68 -10.94 2.07 3.18
CA GLU A 68 -10.11 3.06 2.52
C GLU A 68 -8.72 3.06 3.20
N VAL A 69 -7.80 2.24 2.71
CA VAL A 69 -6.41 2.27 3.18
C VAL A 69 -5.50 2.29 1.97
N CYS A 70 -5.00 3.48 1.68
CA CYS A 70 -3.96 3.63 0.69
C CYS A 70 -2.66 2.96 1.08
N GLY A 71 -2.04 2.32 0.11
CA GLY A 71 -0.84 1.51 0.21
C GLY A 71 -1.11 0.06 0.59
N ASP A 72 -2.30 -0.49 0.34
CA ASP A 72 -2.59 -1.91 0.56
C ASP A 72 -2.40 -2.79 -0.71
N GLU A 73 -1.91 -2.18 -1.80
CA GLU A 73 -1.68 -2.78 -3.12
C GLU A 73 -2.97 -3.22 -3.84
N VAL A 74 -4.15 -2.86 -3.32
CA VAL A 74 -5.45 -3.21 -3.89
C VAL A 74 -6.25 -1.95 -4.18
N CYS A 75 -6.37 -1.58 -5.46
CA CYS A 75 -7.31 -0.52 -5.85
C CYS A 75 -8.76 -1.01 -5.73
N SER A 76 -9.45 -0.60 -4.66
CA SER A 76 -10.88 -0.87 -4.48
C SER A 76 -11.74 -0.01 -5.40
N GLU A 77 -12.98 -0.43 -5.62
CA GLU A 77 -13.94 0.35 -6.42
C GLU A 77 -14.23 1.72 -5.78
N GLN A 78 -14.25 1.78 -4.44
CA GLN A 78 -14.52 3.00 -3.70
C GLN A 78 -13.36 4.00 -3.84
N GLU A 79 -12.12 3.55 -3.67
CA GLU A 79 -10.91 4.36 -3.88
C GLU A 79 -10.81 4.89 -5.31
N ARG A 80 -11.22 4.06 -6.29
CA ARG A 80 -11.28 4.49 -7.69
C ARG A 80 -12.34 5.56 -7.94
N ILE A 81 -13.52 5.45 -7.30
CA ILE A 81 -14.62 6.42 -7.45
C ILE A 81 -14.28 7.74 -6.77
N ASN A 82 -13.65 7.70 -5.61
CA ASN A 82 -13.34 8.88 -4.81
C ASN A 82 -12.05 9.61 -5.27
N GLU A 83 -11.19 8.95 -6.06
CA GLU A 83 -9.84 9.44 -6.45
C GLU A 83 -8.97 9.86 -5.25
N ASP A 84 -9.17 9.22 -4.10
CA ASP A 84 -8.48 9.50 -2.83
C ASP A 84 -7.36 8.51 -2.51
N CYS A 85 -7.04 7.63 -3.48
CA CYS A 85 -6.02 6.62 -3.34
C CYS A 85 -5.18 6.38 -4.59
N CYS A 86 -4.50 7.43 -5.04
CA CYS A 86 -3.75 7.40 -6.28
C CYS A 86 -2.51 6.49 -6.27
N GLU A 87 -2.04 6.06 -5.09
CA GLU A 87 -0.92 5.12 -4.99
C GLU A 87 -1.32 3.71 -5.44
N ASP A 88 -2.49 3.21 -5.03
CA ASP A 88 -2.98 1.90 -5.43
C ASP A 88 -3.76 1.96 -6.76
N CYS A 89 -4.57 3.00 -6.96
CA CYS A 89 -5.44 3.13 -8.13
C CYS A 89 -4.79 3.82 -9.34
N GLY A 90 -3.65 4.49 -9.14
CA GLY A 90 -3.08 5.39 -10.12
C GLY A 90 -3.95 6.64 -10.35
N CYS A 91 -3.51 7.49 -11.29
CA CYS A 91 -4.30 8.63 -11.76
C CYS A 91 -4.70 8.44 -13.22
N PHE A 92 -5.92 8.84 -13.53
CA PHE A 92 -6.45 8.82 -14.90
C PHE A 92 -6.28 10.20 -15.56
N GLY A 93 -6.10 10.19 -16.89
CA GLY A 93 -5.94 11.41 -17.67
C GLY A 93 -4.61 12.12 -17.41
N GLU A 94 -4.62 13.45 -17.48
CA GLU A 94 -3.44 14.30 -17.34
C GLU A 94 -3.16 14.69 -15.87
N ARG A 95 -3.43 13.78 -14.93
CA ARG A 95 -3.31 14.02 -13.48
C ARG A 95 -2.15 13.23 -12.88
N ILE A 96 -1.59 13.75 -11.80
CA ILE A 96 -0.49 13.16 -11.04
C ILE A 96 -0.89 12.87 -9.60
N CYS A 97 -0.23 11.87 -9.02
CA CYS A 97 -0.50 11.44 -7.67
C CYS A 97 0.24 12.33 -6.65
N ASN A 98 -0.53 13.01 -5.79
CA ASN A 98 0.01 13.63 -4.60
C ASN A 98 0.12 12.58 -3.49
N LYS A 99 1.32 12.01 -3.34
CA LYS A 99 1.60 10.95 -2.35
C LYS A 99 1.38 11.36 -0.89
N ILE A 100 1.31 12.67 -0.59
CA ILE A 100 1.03 13.15 0.77
C ILE A 100 -0.46 13.06 1.07
N THR A 101 -1.31 13.50 0.14
CA THR A 101 -2.77 13.52 0.32
C THR A 101 -3.46 12.30 -0.27
N GLN A 102 -2.72 11.44 -0.97
CA GLN A 102 -3.19 10.28 -1.73
C GLN A 102 -4.19 10.62 -2.86
N LYS A 103 -4.23 11.88 -3.31
CA LYS A 103 -5.20 12.35 -4.30
C LYS A 103 -4.57 12.63 -5.66
N CYS A 104 -5.34 12.41 -6.72
CA CYS A 104 -4.99 12.86 -8.06
C CYS A 104 -5.17 14.37 -8.19
N GLN A 105 -4.19 15.04 -8.78
CA GLN A 105 -4.18 16.49 -9.01
C GLN A 105 -3.71 16.81 -10.42
N GLU A 106 -4.11 17.97 -10.93
CA GLU A 106 -3.68 18.40 -12.27
C GLU A 106 -2.16 18.54 -12.33
N LYS A 107 -1.57 18.08 -13.44
CA LYS A 107 -0.14 18.26 -13.69
C LYS A 107 0.16 19.63 -14.29
N ILE A 108 1.43 20.01 -14.28
CA ILE A 108 1.87 21.22 -14.97
C ILE A 108 1.86 20.98 -16.49
N ILE A 109 1.16 21.85 -17.21
CA ILE A 109 1.21 21.93 -18.66
C ILE A 109 2.30 22.94 -19.04
N MET A 110 3.50 22.44 -19.32
CA MET A 110 4.64 23.23 -19.76
C MET A 110 5.28 22.54 -20.96
N GLY A 111 5.55 23.29 -22.02
CA GLY A 111 6.08 22.75 -23.27
C GLY A 111 7.59 22.51 -23.22
N ASP A 112 8.07 21.60 -24.05
CA ASP A 112 9.49 21.23 -24.10
C ASP A 112 10.42 22.43 -24.38
N ASP A 113 10.00 23.36 -25.24
CA ASP A 113 10.77 24.57 -25.53
C ASP A 113 10.94 25.48 -24.30
N GLU A 114 9.90 25.57 -23.46
CA GLU A 114 9.94 26.35 -22.22
C GLU A 114 10.88 25.70 -21.21
N ILE A 115 10.78 24.38 -21.03
CA ILE A 115 11.68 23.60 -20.17
C ILE A 115 13.13 23.76 -20.63
N ASN A 116 13.38 23.62 -21.94
CA ASN A 116 14.71 23.78 -22.51
C ASN A 116 15.27 25.18 -22.24
N ASN A 117 14.46 26.24 -22.38
CA ASN A 117 14.90 27.60 -22.08
C ASN A 117 15.27 27.78 -20.60
N ILE A 118 14.47 27.24 -19.67
CA ILE A 118 14.74 27.30 -18.23
C ILE A 118 16.06 26.56 -17.91
N VAL A 119 16.24 25.36 -18.45
CA VAL A 119 17.44 24.54 -18.23
C VAL A 119 18.69 25.22 -18.80
N GLN A 120 18.63 25.75 -20.03
CA GLN A 120 19.77 26.45 -20.62
C GLN A 120 20.14 27.72 -19.86
N ASN A 121 19.14 28.47 -19.38
CA ASN A 121 19.36 29.62 -18.51
C ASN A 121 20.06 29.20 -17.22
N TYR A 122 19.57 28.15 -16.55
CA TYR A 122 20.18 27.62 -15.33
C TYR A 122 21.64 27.17 -15.56
N LEU A 123 21.91 26.39 -16.61
CA LEU A 123 23.25 25.92 -16.93
C LEU A 123 24.22 27.09 -17.19
N SER A 124 23.78 28.10 -17.96
CA SER A 124 24.60 29.28 -18.26
C SER A 124 24.92 30.11 -17.01
N GLN A 125 23.95 30.30 -16.11
CA GLN A 125 24.13 31.05 -14.87
C GLN A 125 25.08 30.36 -13.89
N ASN A 126 25.13 29.02 -13.94
CA ASN A 126 25.96 28.21 -13.05
C ASN A 126 27.30 27.77 -13.68
N SER A 127 27.64 28.27 -14.88
CA SER A 127 28.85 27.86 -15.63
C SER A 127 28.94 26.34 -15.85
N LEU A 128 27.79 25.70 -16.04
CA LEU A 128 27.67 24.27 -16.31
C LEU A 128 27.42 24.02 -17.79
N THR A 129 27.78 22.83 -18.24
CA THR A 129 27.26 22.25 -19.48
C THR A 129 26.52 20.97 -19.14
N GLY A 130 25.54 20.56 -19.95
CA GLY A 130 24.78 19.35 -19.65
C GLY A 130 23.64 19.10 -20.61
N THR A 131 23.02 17.93 -20.47
CA THR A 131 21.86 17.51 -21.24
C THR A 131 20.77 16.99 -20.32
N ILE A 132 19.52 17.32 -20.63
CA ILE A 132 18.37 16.76 -19.94
C ILE A 132 18.36 15.25 -20.19
N ILE A 133 18.30 14.47 -19.12
CA ILE A 133 18.19 13.01 -19.18
C ILE A 133 16.76 12.53 -18.91
N GLU A 134 16.03 13.26 -18.06
CA GLU A 134 14.67 12.90 -17.68
C GLU A 134 13.84 14.14 -17.36
N ILE A 135 12.55 14.08 -17.75
CA ILE A 135 11.52 15.04 -17.39
C ILE A 135 10.37 14.22 -16.81
N SER A 136 9.98 14.49 -15.57
CA SER A 136 8.84 13.84 -14.94
C SER A 136 7.94 14.86 -14.25
N ASP A 137 6.64 14.54 -14.18
CA ASP A 137 5.67 15.32 -13.42
C ASP A 137 5.57 14.74 -12.00
N SER A 138 5.54 15.62 -10.99
CA SER A 138 5.47 15.20 -9.60
C SER A 138 4.77 16.24 -8.73
N TYR A 139 4.62 15.93 -7.45
CA TYR A 139 4.06 16.82 -6.46
C TYR A 139 5.05 17.03 -5.32
N TYR A 140 5.48 18.27 -5.12
CA TYR A 140 6.54 18.62 -4.17
C TYR A 140 6.14 19.84 -3.36
N LYS A 141 6.31 19.80 -2.03
CA LYS A 141 5.99 20.90 -1.10
C LYS A 141 4.60 21.54 -1.35
N GLN A 142 3.57 20.71 -1.53
CA GLN A 142 2.18 21.16 -1.73
C GLN A 142 1.89 21.87 -3.07
N GLN A 143 2.71 21.63 -4.10
CA GLN A 143 2.45 22.11 -5.44
C GLN A 143 2.88 21.07 -6.48
N ALA A 144 2.20 21.08 -7.64
CA ALA A 144 2.65 20.32 -8.80
C ALA A 144 3.99 20.90 -9.26
N VAL A 145 4.87 20.04 -9.74
CA VAL A 145 6.21 20.40 -10.24
C VAL A 145 6.58 19.55 -11.45
N LYS A 146 7.44 20.08 -12.31
CA LYS A 146 8.27 19.28 -13.21
C LYS A 146 9.62 19.03 -12.55
N ILE A 147 10.01 17.77 -12.50
CA ILE A 147 11.34 17.34 -12.05
C ILE A 147 12.18 17.10 -13.29
N ILE A 148 13.27 17.87 -13.42
CA ILE A 148 14.19 17.78 -14.54
C ILE A 148 15.53 17.27 -14.06
N SER A 149 15.92 16.09 -14.54
CA SER A 149 17.24 15.52 -14.27
C SER A 149 18.19 15.87 -15.41
N ILE A 150 19.39 16.34 -15.06
CA ILE A 150 20.39 16.84 -15.99
C ILE A 150 21.71 16.14 -15.70
N ASP A 151 22.26 15.45 -16.70
CA ASP A 151 23.65 15.01 -16.70
C ASP A 151 24.53 16.21 -17.06
N CYS A 152 25.31 16.69 -16.09
CA CYS A 152 26.10 17.89 -16.21
C CYS A 152 27.61 17.66 -16.10
N ARG A 153 28.34 18.64 -16.60
CA ARG A 153 29.80 18.73 -16.53
C ARG A 153 30.20 20.15 -16.17
N THR A 154 31.16 20.25 -15.26
CA THR A 154 31.81 21.52 -14.93
C THR A 154 33.04 21.70 -15.83
N GLN A 155 33.43 22.95 -16.09
CA GLN A 155 34.67 23.21 -16.84
C GLN A 155 35.94 22.96 -15.99
N GLU A 156 35.80 22.84 -14.67
CA GLU A 156 36.92 22.77 -13.72
C GLU A 156 37.15 21.37 -13.13
N LEU A 157 36.15 20.49 -13.11
CA LEU A 157 36.23 19.14 -12.55
C LEU A 157 35.77 18.11 -13.58
N GLU A 158 36.58 17.06 -13.72
CA GLU A 158 36.37 15.93 -14.65
C GLU A 158 35.30 14.94 -14.16
N TYR A 159 34.70 15.19 -12.99
CA TYR A 159 33.69 14.32 -12.40
C TYR A 159 32.30 14.60 -12.99
N PRO A 160 31.55 13.55 -13.37
CA PRO A 160 30.17 13.70 -13.80
C PRO A 160 29.35 14.28 -12.66
N CYS A 161 28.53 15.29 -12.94
CA CYS A 161 27.57 15.80 -11.97
C CYS A 161 26.15 15.50 -12.43
N GLU A 162 25.25 15.35 -11.47
CA GLU A 162 23.81 15.25 -11.72
C GLU A 162 23.12 16.41 -11.02
N VAL A 163 22.31 17.16 -11.77
CA VAL A 163 21.43 18.20 -11.22
C VAL A 163 20.00 17.77 -11.41
N VAL A 164 19.22 17.83 -10.34
CA VAL A 164 17.77 17.67 -10.37
C VAL A 164 17.12 19.01 -10.04
N LEU A 165 16.32 19.55 -10.95
CA LEU A 165 15.59 20.81 -10.77
C LEU A 165 14.11 20.54 -10.52
N PHE A 166 13.53 21.29 -9.59
CA PHE A 166 12.08 21.28 -9.32
C PHE A 166 11.50 22.60 -9.84
N ILE A 167 10.69 22.53 -10.90
CA ILE A 167 10.14 23.69 -11.60
C ILE A 167 8.63 23.75 -11.36
N ASN A 168 8.11 24.90 -10.94
CA ASN A 168 6.68 25.11 -10.72
C ASN A 168 5.94 25.58 -11.99
N GLU A 169 4.62 25.84 -11.90
CA GLU A 169 3.80 26.17 -13.09
C GLU A 169 4.20 27.48 -13.75
N GLU A 170 4.76 28.42 -12.99
CA GLU A 170 5.23 29.71 -13.51
C GLU A 170 6.65 29.66 -14.09
N GLY A 171 7.26 28.46 -14.18
CA GLY A 171 8.61 28.28 -14.72
C GLY A 171 9.74 28.65 -13.75
N ASN A 172 9.45 28.81 -12.46
CA ASN A 172 10.46 29.08 -11.45
C ASN A 172 11.07 27.80 -10.90
N ILE A 173 12.39 27.78 -10.73
CA ILE A 173 13.11 26.73 -10.00
C ILE A 173 12.87 26.96 -8.50
N ILE A 174 12.11 26.09 -7.86
CA ILE A 174 11.75 26.18 -6.43
C ILE A 174 12.63 25.33 -5.53
N ASP A 175 13.39 24.40 -6.10
CA ASP A 175 14.36 23.57 -5.40
C ASP A 175 15.38 22.97 -6.39
N GLU A 176 16.53 22.58 -5.86
CA GLU A 176 17.58 21.90 -6.62
C GLU A 176 18.29 20.83 -5.78
N MET A 177 18.71 19.75 -6.43
CA MET A 177 19.60 18.75 -5.85
C MET A 177 20.81 18.56 -6.75
N LYS A 178 21.99 18.42 -6.16
CA LYS A 178 23.26 18.26 -6.85
C LYS A 178 23.99 17.03 -6.32
N SER A 179 24.40 16.14 -7.20
CA SER A 179 25.31 15.03 -6.90
C SER A 179 26.57 15.16 -7.74
N ALA A 180 27.71 14.79 -7.16
CA ALA A 180 29.04 14.84 -7.78
C ALA A 180 29.77 13.51 -7.58
#